data_AF-A0A4V3IT97-F1
#
_entry.id   AF-A0A4V3IT97-F1
#
_cell.length_a   1.000
_cell.length_b   1.000
_cell.length_c   1.000
_cell.angle_alpha   90.00
_cell.angle_beta   90.00
_cell.angle_gamma   90.00
#
_symmetry.space_group_name_H-M   'P 1'
#
loop_
_entity.id
_entity.type
_entity.pdbx_description
1 polymer ?
#
loop_
_entity_poly.entity_id
_entity_poly.type
_entity_poly.pdbx_seq_one_letter_code
_entity_poly.pdbx_strand_id
1 'polypeptide(L)' 'MRITCPFCKSRADLKPNPAQTLRITLPLYVLKCTGCERTSIRVEPVRLPLVVRQTLATA' A
#
# COMPACT_ATOMS: atom_id res chain seq x y z
N MET A 1 11.92 -3.30 5.33
CA MET A 1 12.30 -2.14 4.50
C MET A 1 12.21 -0.88 5.34
N ARG A 2 13.12 0.09 5.19
CA ARG A 2 13.03 1.39 5.90
C ARG A 2 12.49 2.46 4.95
N ILE A 3 11.56 3.27 5.45
CA ILE A 3 10.94 4.38 4.71
C ILE A 3 10.85 5.64 5.58
N THR A 4 10.50 6.74 4.94
CA THR A 4 10.03 7.95 5.61
C THR A 4 8.54 7.79 5.94
N CYS A 5 8.18 8.00 7.22
CA CYS A 5 6.80 7.94 7.66
C CYS A 5 5.96 8.97 6.89
N PRO A 6 4.88 8.57 6.18
CA PRO A 6 4.08 9.51 5.41
C PRO A 6 3.38 10.55 6.30
N PHE A 7 3.14 10.22 7.57
CA PHE A 7 2.42 11.05 8.54
C PHE A 7 3.30 12.10 9.22
N CYS A 8 4.42 11.68 9.84
CA CYS A 8 5.26 12.58 10.66
C CYS A 8 6.67 12.79 10.10
N LYS A 9 6.97 12.24 8.92
CA LYS A 9 8.27 12.34 8.23
C LYS A 9 9.49 11.78 9.00
N SER A 10 9.27 11.12 10.13
CA SER A 10 10.31 10.38 10.86
C SER A 10 10.70 9.08 10.16
N ARG A 11 11.80 8.45 10.58
CA ARG A 11 12.18 7.11 10.11
C ARG A 11 11.12 6.09 10.55
N ALA A 12 10.76 5.19 9.65
CA ALA A 12 9.83 4.12 9.91
C ALA A 12 10.25 2.81 9.22
N ASP A 13 9.87 1.69 9.83
CA ASP A 13 10.05 0.36 9.26
C ASP A 13 8.75 -0.14 8.64
N LEU A 14 8.84 -0.64 7.41
CA LEU A 14 7.76 -1.28 6.67
C LEU A 14 8.06 -2.78 6.52
N LYS A 15 7.11 -3.61 6.93
CA LYS A 15 7.20 -5.08 6.85
C LYS A 15 5.93 -5.68 6.27
N PRO A 16 5.99 -6.84 5.59
CA PRO A 16 4.79 -7.57 5.17
C PRO A 16 3.89 -7.84 6.38
N ASN A 17 2.57 -7.76 6.17
CA ASN A 17 1.61 -8.08 7.22
C ASN A 17 1.50 -9.60 7.40
N PRO A 18 1.94 -10.17 8.54
CA PRO A 18 1.86 -11.62 8.77
C PRO A 18 0.42 -12.11 8.84
N ALA A 19 -0.54 -11.24 9.16
CA ALA A 19 -1.95 -11.58 9.21
C ALA A 19 -2.61 -11.73 7.81
N GLN A 20 -1.87 -11.48 6.71
CA GLN A 20 -2.37 -11.79 5.36
C GLN A 20 -2.75 -13.26 5.17
N THR A 21 -2.10 -14.17 5.91
CA THR A 21 -2.41 -15.60 5.89
C THR A 21 -3.88 -15.90 6.24
N LEU A 22 -4.54 -15.00 6.98
CA LEU A 22 -5.94 -15.17 7.41
C LEU A 22 -6.97 -14.83 6.33
N ARG A 23 -6.55 -14.45 5.10
CA ARG A 23 -7.43 -14.11 3.96
C ARG A 23 -8.50 -13.04 4.26
N ILE A 24 -8.27 -12.21 5.26
CA ILE A 24 -9.13 -11.06 5.61
C ILE A 24 -8.57 -9.83 4.87
N THR A 25 -9.43 -8.86 4.52
CA THR A 25 -9.08 -7.59 3.89
C THR A 25 -8.20 -6.72 4.80
N LEU A 26 -6.95 -7.13 4.97
CA LEU A 26 -5.96 -6.45 5.79
C LEU A 26 -4.97 -5.69 4.89
N PRO A 27 -4.39 -4.59 5.39
CA PRO A 27 -3.33 -3.92 4.67
C PRO A 27 -2.16 -4.88 4.42
N LEU A 28 -1.59 -4.83 3.21
CA LEU A 28 -0.50 -5.72 2.77
C LEU A 28 0.76 -5.57 3.64
N TYR A 29 0.95 -4.39 4.23
CA TYR A 29 2.13 -4.02 4.99
C TYR A 29 1.78 -3.38 6.33
N VAL A 30 2.63 -3.63 7.32
CA VAL A 30 2.60 -3.01 8.65
C VAL A 30 3.72 -1.97 8.71
N LEU A 31 3.38 -0.78 9.18
CA LEU A 31 4.33 0.30 9.46
C LEU A 31 4.72 0.23 10.93
N LYS A 32 5.95 0.60 11.27
CA LYS A 32 6.36 0.89 12.65
C LYS A 32 7.15 2.19 12.64
N CYS A 33 6.52 3.28 13.10
CA CYS A 33 7.14 4.60 13.18
C CYS A 33 7.40 4.96 14.65
N THR A 34 8.64 5.31 15.00
CA THR A 34 9.00 5.74 16.37
C THR A 34 8.60 7.17 16.68
N GLY A 35 8.26 7.98 15.66
CA GLY A 35 7.90 9.39 15.85
C GLY A 35 6.42 9.64 16.10
N CYS A 36 5.53 8.75 15.65
CA CYS A 36 4.07 8.95 15.79
C CYS A 36 3.30 7.66 16.08
N GLU A 37 4.02 6.57 16.36
CA GLU A 37 3.48 5.27 16.81
C GLU A 37 2.44 4.61 15.90
N ARG A 38 2.24 5.13 14.68
CA ARG A 38 1.29 4.56 13.72
C ARG A 38 1.78 3.24 13.17
N THR A 39 0.84 2.28 13.10
CA THR A 39 1.13 0.89 12.77
C THR A 39 0.61 0.40 11.42
N SER A 40 -0.28 1.16 10.77
CA SER A 40 -0.88 0.75 9.51
C SER A 40 -0.71 1.79 8.41
N ILE A 41 -0.45 1.32 7.19
CA ILE A 41 -0.58 2.10 5.96
C ILE A 41 -1.53 1.31 5.07
N ARG A 42 -2.63 1.94 4.65
CA ARG A 42 -3.40 1.44 3.52
C ARG A 42 -2.65 1.87 2.27
N VAL A 43 -1.96 0.92 1.64
CA VAL A 43 -1.51 1.10 0.27
C VAL A 43 -2.69 0.65 -0.57
N GLU A 44 -3.51 1.60 -1.03
CA GLU A 44 -4.44 1.30 -2.11
C GLU A 44 -3.59 0.75 -3.26
N PRO A 45 -3.90 -0.46 -3.80
CA PRO A 45 -3.26 -0.87 -5.03
C PRO A 45 -3.58 0.24 -6.05
N VAL A 46 -2.52 0.85 -6.60
CA VAL A 46 -2.67 1.81 -7.69
C VAL A 46 -3.41 1.07 -8.78
N ARG A 47 -4.70 1.35 -8.94
CA ARG A 47 -5.44 0.97 -10.13
C ARG A 47 -4.85 1.82 -11.23
N LEU A 48 -3.79 1.32 -11.85
CA LEU A 48 -3.34 1.84 -13.14
C LEU A 48 -4.59 1.89 -14.01
N PRO A 49 -4.90 3.04 -14.65
CA PRO A 49 -6.03 3.09 -15.55
C PRO A 49 -5.84 1.98 -16.56
N LEU A 50 -6.80 1.04 -16.61
CA LEU A 50 -6.94 0.11 -17.72
C LEU A 50 -7.01 0.98 -18.96
N VAL A 51 -5.90 1.08 -19.70
CA VAL A 51 -5.91 1.64 -21.04
C VAL A 51 -6.76 0.68 -21.85
N VAL A 52 -8.06 0.94 -21.90
CA VAL A 52 -8.96 0.32 -22.86
C VAL A 52 -8.47 0.82 -24.21
N ARG A 53 -7.68 -0.01 -24.90
CA ARG A 53 -7.49 0.13 -26.33
C ARG A 53 -8.88 0.06 -26.95
N GLN A 54 -9.46 1.21 -27.26
CA GLN A 54 -10.64 1.29 -28.10
C GLN A 54 -10.21 0.79 -29.47
N THR A 55 -10.52 -0.47 -29.77
CA THR A 55 -10.53 -0.95 -31.14
C THR A 55 -11.60 -0.16 -31.87
N LEU A 56 -11.16 0.81 -32.67
CA LEU A 56 -11.97 1.49 -33.67
C LEU A 56 -12.44 0.42 -34.67
N ALA A 57 -13.63 -0.14 -34.46
CA ALA A 57 -14.28 -0.98 -35.45
C ALA A 57 -14.87 -0.04 -36.51
N THR A 58 -14.16 0.07 -37.63
CA THR A 58 -14.67 0.64 -38.89
C THR A 58 -15.16 -0.53 -39.73
N ALA A 59 -16.48 -0.58 -40.01
CA ALA A 59 -17.10 -1.13 -41.23
C ALA A 59 -18.62 -1.04 -41.10
#